data_AF-S9X0F2-F1
#
_entry.id   AF-S9X0F2-F1
#
_cell.length_a   1.000
_cell.length_b   1.000
_cell.length_c   1.000
_cell.angle_alpha   90.00
_cell.angle_beta   90.00
_cell.angle_gamma   90.00
#
_symmetry.space_group_name_H-M   'P 1'
#
loop_
_entity.id
_entity.type
_entity.pdbx_description
1 polymer ?
#
loop_
_entity_poly.entity_id
_entity_poly.type
_entity_poly.pdbx_seq_one_letter_code
_entity_poly.pdbx_strand_id
1 'polypeptide(L)'
;MSEPSKEVVEIRPASTEEDWKAVKAIAVNGITGQSKNLSQQVFWHPIYLAACGFVFLGVHRLANMTEGNTFLRTILLGVFVSASFLTVMEIPCRKLFSSLADEMVEDTGNLRDENLKHFYLAYLNKDRLIGIIGLLPPDAVGAYNHTPTIVHWNVIPKFYKFAYDLLDVALNDAKKLNQNKVSAKVFTTDKWILQSLKSDGFEPVVDEAFDYLSFFGLRHVILQTSLKDRLKRNQTSRN
;
A
#
# COMPACT_ATOMS: atom_id res chain seq x y z
N MET A 1 -34.57 -0.29 -22.78
CA MET A 1 -33.68 -0.44 -21.60
C MET A 1 -32.64 -1.48 -21.97
N SER A 2 -31.41 -1.05 -22.21
CA SER A 2 -30.28 -1.97 -22.44
C SER A 2 -29.94 -2.67 -21.13
N GLU A 3 -29.98 -4.00 -21.11
CA GLU A 3 -29.48 -4.79 -19.98
C GLU A 3 -28.06 -4.33 -19.62
N PRO A 4 -27.71 -4.18 -18.32
CA PRO A 4 -26.35 -3.84 -17.95
C PRO A 4 -25.45 -4.97 -18.41
N SER A 5 -24.51 -4.67 -19.32
CA SER A 5 -23.51 -5.63 -19.79
C SER A 5 -22.82 -6.23 -18.58
N LYS A 6 -22.94 -7.55 -18.40
CA LYS A 6 -22.35 -8.27 -17.27
C LYS A 6 -20.83 -8.08 -17.32
N GLU A 7 -20.29 -7.29 -16.40
CA GLU A 7 -18.84 -7.13 -16.24
C GLU A 7 -18.22 -8.49 -15.96
N VAL A 8 -17.34 -8.97 -16.85
CA VAL A 8 -16.63 -10.24 -16.68
C VAL A 8 -15.19 -9.93 -16.30
N VAL A 9 -14.74 -10.46 -15.16
CA VAL A 9 -13.35 -10.37 -14.72
C VAL A 9 -12.65 -11.68 -15.03
N GLU A 10 -11.55 -11.57 -15.76
CA GLU A 10 -10.64 -12.66 -16.06
C GLU A 10 -9.39 -12.49 -15.21
N ILE A 11 -9.02 -13.53 -14.45
CA ILE A 11 -7.79 -13.55 -13.65
C ILE A 11 -6.87 -14.59 -14.25
N ARG A 12 -5.65 -14.18 -14.59
CA ARG A 12 -4.64 -15.06 -15.20
C ARG A 12 -3.25 -14.80 -14.63
N PRO A 13 -2.35 -15.79 -14.64
CA PRO A 13 -0.96 -15.56 -14.28
C PRO A 13 -0.27 -14.64 -15.28
N ALA A 14 0.71 -13.88 -14.81
CA ALA A 14 1.61 -13.10 -15.65
C ALA A 14 2.54 -14.06 -16.42
N SER A 15 2.49 -13.99 -17.75
CA SER A 15 3.16 -14.99 -18.62
C SER A 15 4.06 -14.38 -19.69
N THR A 16 3.90 -13.10 -19.97
CA THR A 16 4.66 -12.39 -21.02
C THR A 16 5.56 -11.30 -20.42
N GLU A 17 6.54 -10.83 -21.18
CA GLU A 17 7.38 -9.71 -20.74
C GLU A 17 6.57 -8.41 -20.56
N GLU A 18 5.52 -8.21 -21.35
CA GLU A 18 4.60 -7.08 -21.20
C GLU A 18 3.83 -7.15 -19.88
N ASP A 19 3.34 -8.34 -19.51
CA ASP A 19 2.71 -8.58 -18.21
C ASP A 19 3.67 -8.25 -17.07
N TRP A 20 4.93 -8.69 -17.17
CA TRP A 20 5.95 -8.46 -16.16
C TRP A 20 6.26 -6.97 -15.97
N LYS A 21 6.36 -6.22 -17.08
CA LYS A 21 6.50 -4.76 -17.06
C LYS A 21 5.29 -4.10 -16.40
N ALA A 22 4.07 -4.55 -16.72
CA ALA A 22 2.85 -4.05 -16.11
C ALA A 22 2.79 -4.34 -14.60
N VAL A 23 3.16 -5.55 -14.17
CA VAL A 23 3.26 -5.94 -12.75
C VAL A 23 4.21 -5.01 -12.01
N LYS A 24 5.45 -4.86 -12.51
CA LYS A 24 6.45 -3.98 -11.89
C LYS A 24 5.94 -2.55 -11.78
N ALA A 25 5.40 -2.00 -12.87
CA ALA A 25 4.89 -0.64 -12.90
C ALA A 25 3.74 -0.44 -11.88
N ILE A 26 2.78 -1.36 -11.82
CA ILE A 26 1.65 -1.28 -10.88
C ILE A 26 2.12 -1.43 -9.44
N ALA A 27 3.02 -2.38 -9.16
CA ALA A 27 3.55 -2.61 -7.83
C ALA A 27 4.34 -1.41 -7.29
N VAL A 28 5.27 -0.86 -8.10
CA VAL A 28 6.05 0.35 -7.78
C VAL A 28 5.14 1.57 -7.61
N ASN A 29 4.15 1.75 -8.49
CA ASN A 29 3.17 2.84 -8.34
C ASN A 29 2.29 2.66 -7.10
N GLY A 30 1.97 1.42 -6.74
CA GLY A 30 1.25 1.08 -5.50
C GLY A 30 2.03 1.55 -4.27
N ILE A 31 3.32 1.20 -4.18
CA ILE A 31 4.21 1.60 -3.08
C ILE A 31 4.38 3.12 -3.05
N THR A 32 4.81 3.73 -4.15
CA THR A 32 5.07 5.18 -4.21
C THR A 32 3.79 6.00 -3.99
N GLY A 33 2.63 5.47 -4.38
CA GLY A 33 1.32 6.06 -4.13
C GLY A 33 0.96 6.16 -2.64
N GLN A 34 1.48 5.26 -1.80
CA GLN A 34 1.26 5.31 -0.34
C GLN A 34 1.92 6.52 0.34
N SER A 35 2.89 7.18 -0.32
CA SER A 35 3.51 8.40 0.20
C SER A 35 2.47 9.49 0.50
N LYS A 36 1.47 9.66 -0.37
CA LYS A 36 0.39 10.64 -0.18
C LYS A 36 -0.44 10.33 1.05
N ASN A 37 -0.76 9.05 1.27
CA ASN A 37 -1.52 8.60 2.43
C ASN A 37 -0.75 8.87 3.73
N LEU A 38 0.55 8.58 3.75
CA LEU A 38 1.40 8.87 4.90
C LEU A 38 1.53 10.39 5.15
N SER A 39 1.77 11.17 4.10
CA SER A 39 1.87 12.64 4.23
C SER A 39 0.57 13.24 4.78
N GLN A 40 -0.59 12.74 4.38
CA GLN A 40 -1.87 13.14 4.98
C GLN A 40 -1.97 12.75 6.45
N GLN A 41 -1.59 11.52 6.82
CA GLN A 41 -1.60 11.08 8.22
C GLN A 41 -0.68 11.93 9.10
N VAL A 42 0.51 12.24 8.62
CA VAL A 42 1.46 13.15 9.26
C VAL A 42 0.86 14.54 9.41
N PHE A 43 0.31 15.12 8.34
CA PHE A 43 -0.20 16.48 8.34
C PHE A 43 -1.32 16.68 9.38
N TRP A 44 -2.16 15.65 9.57
CA TRP A 44 -3.22 15.67 10.57
C TRP A 44 -2.80 15.11 11.93
N HIS A 45 -1.54 14.74 12.12
CA HIS A 45 -1.07 14.17 13.36
C HIS A 45 -1.09 15.23 14.49
N PRO A 46 -1.67 14.97 15.67
CA PRO A 46 -1.83 15.97 16.73
C PRO A 46 -0.52 16.64 17.14
N ILE A 47 0.57 15.87 17.20
CA ILE A 47 1.89 16.38 17.55
C ILE A 47 2.44 17.32 16.46
N TYR A 48 2.18 17.00 15.18
CA TYR A 48 2.57 17.85 14.07
C TYR A 48 1.76 19.15 14.09
N LEU A 49 0.44 19.06 14.25
CA LEU A 49 -0.43 20.23 14.38
C LEU A 49 -0.07 21.11 15.58
N ALA A 50 0.27 20.51 16.73
CA ALA A 50 0.72 21.23 17.91
C ALA A 50 2.05 21.95 17.65
N ALA A 51 3.03 21.29 17.03
CA ALA A 51 4.30 21.91 16.64
C ALA A 51 4.08 23.10 15.68
N CYS A 52 3.22 22.93 14.68
CA CYS A 52 2.81 24.02 13.78
C CYS A 52 2.12 25.16 14.55
N GLY A 53 1.24 24.84 15.51
CA GLY A 53 0.60 25.82 16.38
C GLY A 53 1.59 26.60 17.22
N PHE A 54 2.61 25.94 17.80
CA PHE A 54 3.67 26.61 18.55
C PHE A 54 4.54 27.51 17.68
N VAL A 55 4.92 27.05 16.48
CA VAL A 55 5.66 27.86 15.50
C VAL A 55 4.82 29.08 15.09
N PHE A 56 3.53 28.89 14.81
CA PHE A 56 2.61 29.96 14.48
C PHE A 56 2.51 30.99 15.62
N LEU A 57 2.34 30.56 16.87
CA LEU A 57 2.31 31.44 18.03
C LEU A 57 3.63 32.21 18.20
N GLY A 58 4.76 31.55 17.95
CA GLY A 58 6.09 32.18 17.97
C GLY A 58 6.22 33.28 16.91
N VAL A 59 5.84 33.00 15.66
CA VAL A 59 5.91 33.99 14.58
C VAL A 59 4.88 35.10 14.77
N HIS A 60 3.67 34.80 15.23
CA HIS A 60 2.66 35.80 15.56
C HIS A 60 3.14 36.76 16.65
N ARG A 61 3.80 36.24 17.70
CA ARG A 61 4.40 37.06 18.75
C ARG A 61 5.53 37.95 18.22
N LEU A 62 6.43 37.41 17.39
CA LEU A 62 7.51 38.19 16.75
C LEU A 62 6.97 39.26 15.80
N ALA A 63 5.89 38.95 15.07
CA ALA A 63 5.23 39.88 14.16
C ALA A 63 4.56 41.04 14.90
N ASN A 64 3.92 40.79 16.05
CA ASN A 64 3.30 41.86 16.85
C ASN A 64 4.31 42.73 17.61
N MET A 65 5.57 42.31 17.71
CA MET A 65 6.65 43.12 18.31
C MET A 65 7.27 44.13 17.34
N THR A 66 6.96 44.06 16.04
CA THR A 66 7.48 44.98 15.03
C THR A 66 6.32 45.69 14.37
N GLU A 67 6.22 47.02 14.40
CA GLU A 67 5.18 47.75 13.66
C GLU A 67 5.37 47.51 12.14
N GLY A 68 4.36 46.97 11.45
CA GLY A 68 4.47 46.75 10.00
C GLY A 68 3.33 45.93 9.39
N ASN A 69 3.34 45.87 8.05
CA ASN A 69 2.24 45.39 7.21
C ASN A 69 1.85 43.93 7.51
N THR A 70 0.74 43.76 8.24
CA THR A 70 0.17 42.49 8.69
C THR A 70 -0.10 41.52 7.54
N PHE A 71 -0.54 42.02 6.38
CA PHE A 71 -0.89 41.19 5.22
C PHE A 71 0.34 40.47 4.63
N LEU A 72 1.43 41.21 4.39
CA LEU A 72 2.68 40.65 3.87
C LEU A 72 3.27 39.61 4.84
N ARG A 73 3.13 39.83 6.15
CA ARG A 73 3.63 38.93 7.19
C ARG A 73 2.85 37.62 7.26
N THR A 74 1.52 37.67 7.14
CA THR A 74 0.69 36.45 7.06
C THR A 74 1.05 35.62 5.83
N ILE A 75 1.30 36.26 4.69
CA ILE A 75 1.75 35.56 3.47
C ILE A 75 3.10 34.88 3.71
N LEU A 76 4.09 35.61 4.26
CA LEU A 76 5.41 35.05 4.54
C LEU A 76 5.33 33.87 5.53
N LEU A 77 4.51 33.98 6.58
CA LEU A 77 4.29 32.89 7.53
C LEU A 77 3.69 31.65 6.85
N GLY A 78 2.69 31.83 5.98
CA GLY A 78 2.12 30.74 5.19
C GLY A 78 3.18 30.06 4.33
N VAL A 79 4.02 30.83 3.64
CA VAL A 79 5.14 30.31 2.83
C VAL A 79 6.13 29.52 3.68
N PHE A 80 6.54 30.03 4.85
CA PHE A 80 7.49 29.33 5.71
C PHE A 80 6.92 28.04 6.27
N VAL A 81 5.67 28.04 6.74
CA VAL A 81 5.03 26.82 7.27
C VAL A 81 4.88 25.76 6.19
N SER A 82 4.43 26.15 4.98
CA SER A 82 4.35 25.25 3.84
C SER A 82 5.73 24.72 3.42
N ALA A 83 6.76 25.58 3.37
CA ALA A 83 8.12 25.17 3.03
C ALA A 83 8.71 24.19 4.06
N SER A 84 8.47 24.42 5.35
CA SER A 84 8.88 23.51 6.42
C SER A 84 8.17 22.16 6.32
N PHE A 85 6.85 22.14 6.06
CA PHE A 85 6.12 20.90 5.84
C PHE A 85 6.68 20.10 4.65
N LEU A 86 6.88 20.78 3.52
CA LEU A 86 7.41 20.16 2.32
C LEU A 86 8.80 19.56 2.56
N THR A 87 9.68 20.31 3.20
CA THR A 87 11.09 19.93 3.36
C THR A 87 11.29 18.84 4.41
N VAL A 88 10.57 18.94 5.53
CA VAL A 88 10.77 18.05 6.69
C VAL A 88 9.88 16.81 6.62
N MET A 89 8.74 16.87 5.93
CA MET A 89 7.79 15.75 5.88
C MET A 89 7.57 15.22 4.46
N GLU A 90 7.08 16.03 3.53
CA GLU A 90 6.65 15.51 2.22
C GLU A 90 7.81 14.93 1.41
N ILE A 91 8.94 15.65 1.33
CA ILE A 91 10.13 15.21 0.60
C ILE A 91 10.71 13.92 1.23
N PRO A 92 10.95 13.84 2.55
CA PRO A 92 11.39 12.60 3.19
C PRO A 92 10.41 11.43 3.01
N CYS A 93 9.10 11.65 3.11
CA CYS A 93 8.10 10.61 2.87
C CYS A 93 8.19 10.06 1.44
N ARG A 94 8.26 10.95 0.43
CA ARG A 94 8.40 10.54 -0.98
C ARG A 94 9.71 9.80 -1.23
N LYS A 95 10.82 10.29 -0.66
CA LYS A 95 12.13 9.64 -0.77
C LYS A 95 12.14 8.26 -0.15
N LEU A 96 11.55 8.09 1.04
CA LEU A 96 11.47 6.78 1.69
C LEU A 96 10.69 5.78 0.83
N PHE A 97 9.50 6.15 0.34
CA PHE A 97 8.73 5.24 -0.52
C PHE A 97 9.36 4.98 -1.89
N SER A 98 10.18 5.91 -2.40
CA SER A 98 11.01 5.67 -3.58
C SER A 98 12.08 4.62 -3.27
N SER A 99 12.83 4.77 -2.17
CA SER A 99 13.83 3.80 -1.72
C SER A 99 13.23 2.41 -1.51
N LEU A 100 12.08 2.34 -0.83
CA LEU A 100 11.35 1.09 -0.63
C LEU A 100 10.91 0.48 -1.96
N ALA A 101 10.53 1.28 -2.95
CA ALA A 101 10.18 0.75 -4.26
C ALA A 101 11.41 0.21 -5.01
N ASP A 102 12.54 0.89 -4.92
CA ASP A 102 13.81 0.46 -5.52
C ASP A 102 14.28 -0.87 -4.88
N GLU A 103 14.30 -0.96 -3.55
CA GLU A 103 14.64 -2.18 -2.80
C GLU A 103 13.78 -3.40 -3.18
N MET A 104 12.50 -3.18 -3.51
CA MET A 104 11.60 -4.27 -3.90
C MET A 104 11.90 -4.80 -5.30
N VAL A 105 12.56 -4.02 -6.16
CA VAL A 105 12.95 -4.38 -7.53
C VAL A 105 14.37 -4.98 -7.59
N GLU A 106 15.21 -4.69 -6.59
CA GLU A 106 16.56 -5.25 -6.45
C GLU A 106 16.59 -6.78 -6.29
N ASP A 107 17.79 -7.37 -6.34
CA ASP A 107 18.02 -8.83 -6.36
C ASP A 107 17.47 -9.59 -5.15
N THR A 108 17.28 -8.89 -4.02
CA THR A 108 16.73 -9.40 -2.76
C THR A 108 15.24 -9.09 -2.60
N GLY A 109 14.67 -8.34 -3.54
CA GLY A 109 13.30 -7.85 -3.52
C GLY A 109 12.28 -8.86 -4.05
N ASN A 110 11.01 -8.61 -3.72
CA ASN A 110 9.88 -9.45 -4.13
C ASN A 110 9.40 -9.18 -5.58
N LEU A 111 9.92 -8.17 -6.28
CA LEU A 111 9.66 -7.87 -7.71
C LEU A 111 10.81 -8.25 -8.64
N ARG A 112 11.79 -9.04 -8.16
CA ARG A 112 12.81 -9.65 -9.00
C ARG A 112 12.18 -10.44 -10.15
N ASP A 113 12.83 -10.46 -11.32
CA ASP A 113 12.29 -11.06 -12.55
C ASP A 113 11.77 -12.49 -12.39
N GLU A 114 12.50 -13.33 -11.65
CA GLU A 114 12.11 -14.72 -11.38
C GLU A 114 10.81 -14.84 -10.58
N ASN A 115 10.47 -13.82 -9.78
CA ASN A 115 9.25 -13.78 -8.98
C ASN A 115 8.03 -13.32 -9.80
N LEU A 116 8.21 -12.62 -10.92
CA LEU A 116 7.11 -12.04 -11.69
C LEU A 116 6.15 -13.09 -12.27
N LYS A 117 6.65 -14.31 -12.52
CA LYS A 117 5.83 -15.46 -12.94
C LYS A 117 4.81 -15.91 -11.88
N HIS A 118 4.97 -15.47 -10.63
CA HIS A 118 4.10 -15.80 -9.50
C HIS A 118 3.05 -14.71 -9.22
N PHE A 119 2.87 -13.77 -10.15
CA PHE A 119 1.85 -12.74 -10.08
C PHE A 119 0.64 -13.10 -10.92
N TYR A 120 -0.52 -12.68 -10.43
CA TYR A 120 -1.80 -12.76 -11.11
C TYR A 120 -2.27 -11.36 -11.48
N LEU A 121 -2.87 -11.26 -12.66
CA LEU A 121 -3.41 -10.05 -13.26
C LEU A 121 -4.93 -10.21 -13.37
N ALA A 122 -5.69 -9.19 -12.97
CA ALA A 122 -7.13 -9.12 -13.19
C ALA A 122 -7.44 -8.20 -14.37
N TYR A 123 -8.09 -8.73 -15.40
CA TYR A 123 -8.57 -7.99 -16.55
C TYR A 123 -10.09 -7.88 -16.51
N LEU A 124 -10.61 -6.66 -16.70
CA LEU A 124 -12.02 -6.41 -16.92
C LEU A 124 -12.32 -6.46 -18.41
N ASN A 125 -13.28 -7.29 -18.81
CA ASN A 125 -13.68 -7.49 -20.20
C ASN A 125 -12.49 -7.79 -21.14
N LYS A 126 -11.47 -8.51 -20.64
CA LYS A 126 -10.24 -8.92 -21.34
C LYS A 126 -9.25 -7.82 -21.71
N ASP A 127 -9.70 -6.57 -21.86
CA ASP A 127 -8.85 -5.50 -22.39
C ASP A 127 -8.23 -4.63 -21.29
N ARG A 128 -8.92 -4.46 -20.16
CA ARG A 128 -8.52 -3.49 -19.14
C ARG A 128 -7.91 -4.17 -17.92
N LEU A 129 -6.61 -4.00 -17.70
CA LEU A 129 -5.96 -4.39 -16.45
C LEU A 129 -6.48 -3.53 -15.28
N ILE A 130 -7.05 -4.18 -14.27
CA ILE A 130 -7.68 -3.53 -13.11
C ILE A 130 -6.96 -3.77 -11.79
N GLY A 131 -6.05 -4.75 -11.73
CA GLY A 131 -5.26 -5.02 -10.54
C GLY A 131 -4.34 -6.22 -10.67
N ILE A 132 -3.48 -6.36 -9.66
CA ILE A 132 -2.49 -7.43 -9.54
C ILE A 132 -2.48 -8.01 -8.13
N ILE A 133 -2.00 -9.24 -7.99
CA ILE A 133 -1.61 -9.83 -6.71
C ILE A 133 -0.44 -10.79 -6.92
N GLY A 134 0.60 -10.70 -6.10
CA GLY A 134 1.70 -11.66 -6.10
C GLY A 134 1.50 -12.73 -5.04
N LEU A 135 1.80 -13.98 -5.36
CA LEU A 135 1.90 -15.08 -4.40
C LEU A 135 3.28 -15.74 -4.54
N LEU A 136 4.24 -15.31 -3.74
CA LEU A 136 5.56 -15.91 -3.75
C LEU A 136 5.50 -17.33 -3.15
N PRO A 137 6.16 -18.33 -3.78
CA PRO A 137 6.33 -19.63 -3.16
C PRO A 137 7.21 -19.53 -1.90
N PRO A 138 7.15 -20.52 -0.98
CA PRO A 138 7.87 -20.53 0.29
C PRO A 138 9.34 -20.10 0.23
N ASP A 139 10.07 -20.60 -0.78
CA ASP A 139 11.51 -20.43 -0.89
C ASP A 139 11.91 -19.33 -1.89
N ALA A 140 10.94 -18.56 -2.40
CA ALA A 140 11.25 -17.41 -3.24
C ALA A 140 11.84 -16.27 -2.41
N VAL A 141 12.76 -15.55 -3.05
CA VAL A 141 13.31 -14.30 -2.51
C VAL A 141 12.17 -13.33 -2.22
N GLY A 142 12.16 -12.77 -1.02
CA GLY A 142 11.09 -11.88 -0.55
C GLY A 142 9.88 -12.59 0.07
N ALA A 143 9.81 -13.92 0.08
CA ALA A 143 8.85 -14.66 0.91
C ALA A 143 9.19 -14.57 2.40
N TYR A 144 8.22 -14.78 3.28
CA TYR A 144 8.40 -14.76 4.73
C TYR A 144 8.53 -16.16 5.31
N ASN A 145 9.64 -16.43 6.02
CA ASN A 145 9.87 -17.64 6.83
C ASN A 145 9.40 -18.96 6.19
N HIS A 146 9.76 -19.21 4.93
CA HIS A 146 9.37 -20.43 4.20
C HIS A 146 7.85 -20.66 4.14
N THR A 147 7.08 -19.58 4.03
CA THR A 147 5.63 -19.64 3.84
C THR A 147 5.25 -18.97 2.52
N PRO A 148 4.23 -19.48 1.80
CA PRO A 148 3.69 -18.80 0.64
C PRO A 148 3.27 -17.39 1.07
N THR A 149 3.75 -16.38 0.36
CA THR A 149 3.64 -14.99 0.81
C THR A 149 2.95 -14.14 -0.24
N ILE A 150 1.81 -13.59 0.14
CA ILE A 150 1.09 -12.60 -0.66
C ILE A 150 1.85 -11.28 -0.59
N VAL A 151 2.12 -10.72 -1.76
CA VAL A 151 2.82 -9.44 -1.94
C VAL A 151 2.09 -8.59 -2.98
N HIS A 152 2.21 -7.26 -2.90
CA HIS A 152 1.76 -6.34 -3.93
C HIS A 152 0.30 -6.52 -4.39
N TRP A 153 -0.63 -6.65 -3.46
CA TRP A 153 -2.05 -6.74 -3.79
C TRP A 153 -2.62 -5.35 -4.15
N ASN A 154 -2.49 -4.95 -5.41
CA ASN A 154 -2.89 -3.61 -5.85
C ASN A 154 -4.08 -3.69 -6.80
N VAL A 155 -5.18 -3.03 -6.46
CA VAL A 155 -6.40 -2.95 -7.30
C VAL A 155 -6.81 -1.50 -7.44
N ILE A 156 -7.27 -1.09 -8.62
CA ILE A 156 -7.77 0.26 -8.82
C ILE A 156 -9.03 0.45 -7.95
N PRO A 157 -9.16 1.54 -7.16
CA PRO A 157 -10.24 1.69 -6.17
C PRO A 157 -11.66 1.50 -6.71
N LYS A 158 -11.92 1.92 -7.95
CA LYS A 158 -13.20 1.73 -8.64
C LYS A 158 -13.61 0.25 -8.77
N PHE A 159 -12.66 -0.67 -8.69
CA PHE A 159 -12.81 -2.09 -8.93
C PHE A 159 -12.52 -2.95 -7.69
N TYR A 160 -12.49 -2.37 -6.49
CA TYR A 160 -12.27 -3.13 -5.24
C TYR A 160 -13.26 -4.27 -4.99
N LYS A 161 -14.46 -4.22 -5.60
CA LYS A 161 -15.41 -5.34 -5.57
C LYS A 161 -14.84 -6.66 -6.12
N PHE A 162 -13.83 -6.59 -7.01
CA PHE A 162 -13.16 -7.74 -7.61
C PHE A 162 -11.83 -8.11 -6.93
N ALA A 163 -11.39 -7.34 -5.95
CA ALA A 163 -10.11 -7.58 -5.30
C ALA A 163 -10.08 -8.91 -4.54
N TYR A 164 -11.22 -9.33 -3.96
CA TYR A 164 -11.33 -10.63 -3.31
C TYR A 164 -11.24 -11.80 -4.29
N ASP A 165 -11.60 -11.62 -5.56
CA ASP A 165 -11.43 -12.67 -6.58
C ASP A 165 -9.92 -12.94 -6.82
N LEU A 166 -9.09 -11.88 -6.82
CA LEU A 166 -7.62 -12.01 -6.87
C LEU A 166 -7.08 -12.73 -5.62
N LEU A 167 -7.55 -12.35 -4.44
CA LEU A 167 -7.15 -13.00 -3.19
C LEU A 167 -7.53 -14.49 -3.19
N ASP A 168 -8.74 -14.84 -3.63
CA ASP A 168 -9.21 -16.21 -3.70
C ASP A 168 -8.34 -17.07 -4.63
N VAL A 169 -7.94 -16.54 -5.79
CA VAL A 169 -7.03 -17.24 -6.71
C VAL A 169 -5.68 -17.48 -6.05
N ALA A 170 -5.06 -16.46 -5.43
CA ALA A 170 -3.78 -16.61 -4.73
C ALA A 170 -3.87 -17.63 -3.59
N LEU A 171 -4.92 -17.59 -2.77
CA LEU A 171 -5.10 -18.53 -1.67
C LEU A 171 -5.32 -19.97 -2.14
N ASN A 172 -6.08 -20.16 -3.22
CA ASN A 172 -6.30 -21.48 -3.79
C ASN A 172 -5.01 -22.07 -4.37
N ASP A 173 -4.13 -21.23 -4.92
CA ASP A 173 -2.83 -21.67 -5.40
C ASP A 173 -1.87 -21.97 -4.25
N ALA A 174 -1.89 -21.17 -3.17
CA ALA A 174 -1.12 -21.43 -1.95
C ALA A 174 -1.46 -22.79 -1.32
N LYS A 175 -2.73 -23.23 -1.39
CA LYS A 175 -3.15 -24.57 -0.93
C LYS A 175 -2.50 -25.70 -1.70
N LYS A 176 -2.15 -25.50 -2.97
CA LYS A 176 -1.47 -26.52 -3.80
C LYS A 176 0.00 -26.67 -3.44
N LEU A 177 0.59 -25.71 -2.72
CA LEU A 177 1.99 -25.72 -2.31
C LEU A 177 2.25 -26.60 -1.06
N ASN A 178 1.27 -27.39 -0.61
CA ASN A 178 1.35 -28.28 0.57
C ASN A 178 1.71 -27.56 1.88
N GLN A 179 1.32 -26.30 2.01
CA GLN A 179 1.58 -25.48 3.20
C GLN A 179 0.32 -25.37 4.07
N ASN A 180 0.50 -25.25 5.38
CA ASN A 180 -0.62 -25.09 6.32
C ASN A 180 -0.98 -23.61 6.56
N LYS A 181 -0.06 -22.70 6.25
CA LYS A 181 -0.19 -21.26 6.48
C LYS A 181 0.13 -20.47 5.22
N VAL A 182 -0.41 -19.26 5.15
CA VAL A 182 -0.07 -18.26 4.14
C VAL A 182 0.21 -16.94 4.86
N SER A 183 1.24 -16.23 4.42
CA SER A 183 1.61 -14.92 4.94
C SER A 183 1.21 -13.83 3.96
N ALA A 184 1.06 -12.60 4.43
CA ALA A 184 0.85 -11.42 3.61
C ALA A 184 1.73 -10.28 4.13
N LYS A 185 2.46 -9.64 3.22
CA LYS A 185 3.29 -8.47 3.50
C LYS A 185 2.55 -7.19 3.10
N VAL A 186 2.29 -6.31 4.07
CA VAL A 186 1.46 -5.11 3.86
C VAL A 186 2.00 -3.92 4.64
N PHE A 187 1.90 -2.72 4.08
CA PHE A 187 2.17 -1.49 4.82
C PHE A 187 0.92 -1.03 5.57
N THR A 188 1.05 -0.56 6.81
CA THR A 188 -0.07 0.00 7.60
C THR A 188 -0.76 1.19 6.95
N THR A 189 -0.08 1.86 6.04
CA THR A 189 -0.65 2.96 5.23
C THR A 189 -1.72 2.46 4.26
N ASP A 190 -1.69 1.18 3.88
CA ASP A 190 -2.73 0.55 3.07
C ASP A 190 -3.86 -0.01 3.95
N LYS A 191 -4.69 0.92 4.44
CA LYS A 191 -5.77 0.60 5.38
C LYS A 191 -6.78 -0.38 4.81
N TRP A 192 -7.07 -0.28 3.51
CA TRP A 192 -8.08 -1.12 2.86
C TRP A 192 -7.59 -2.57 2.75
N ILE A 193 -6.35 -2.80 2.29
CA ILE A 193 -5.78 -4.16 2.23
C ILE A 193 -5.67 -4.74 3.63
N LEU A 194 -5.14 -3.97 4.59
CA LEU A 194 -4.97 -4.43 5.97
C LEU A 194 -6.30 -4.86 6.59
N GLN A 195 -7.36 -4.06 6.42
CA GLN A 195 -8.70 -4.39 6.89
C GLN A 195 -9.27 -5.61 6.16
N SER A 196 -9.11 -5.68 4.84
CA SER A 196 -9.56 -6.80 4.02
C SER A 196 -8.94 -8.12 4.46
N LEU A 197 -7.62 -8.16 4.68
CA LEU A 197 -6.92 -9.36 5.15
C LEU A 197 -7.34 -9.75 6.57
N LYS A 198 -7.39 -8.79 7.51
CA LYS A 198 -7.88 -9.05 8.88
C LYS A 198 -9.28 -9.65 8.87
N SER A 199 -10.14 -9.13 8.01
CA SER A 199 -11.52 -9.62 7.86
C SER A 199 -11.59 -11.03 7.24
N ASP A 200 -10.54 -11.47 6.54
CA ASP A 200 -10.40 -12.83 5.99
C ASP A 200 -9.63 -13.76 6.95
N GLY A 201 -9.42 -13.36 8.21
CA GLY A 201 -8.81 -14.18 9.25
C GLY A 201 -7.28 -14.12 9.30
N PHE A 202 -6.66 -13.13 8.67
CA PHE A 202 -5.23 -12.88 8.82
C PHE A 202 -4.92 -12.11 10.10
N GLU A 203 -4.01 -12.63 10.91
CA GLU A 203 -3.58 -12.04 12.17
C GLU A 203 -2.14 -11.52 12.08
N PRO A 204 -1.83 -10.37 12.70
CA PRO A 204 -0.48 -9.82 12.69
C PRO A 204 0.48 -10.71 13.48
N VAL A 205 1.60 -11.10 12.86
CA VAL A 205 2.67 -11.87 13.51
C VAL A 205 3.97 -11.08 13.64
N VAL A 206 4.16 -10.08 12.78
CA VAL A 206 5.29 -9.14 12.84
C VAL A 206 4.78 -7.75 12.58
N ASP A 207 5.30 -6.78 13.34
CA ASP A 207 5.05 -5.36 13.17
C ASP A 207 6.40 -4.62 13.18
N GLU A 208 6.94 -4.41 11.99
CA GLU A 208 8.24 -3.79 11.75
C GLU A 208 8.08 -2.27 11.60
N ALA A 209 8.71 -1.54 12.53
CA ALA A 209 8.87 -0.11 12.42
C ALA A 209 9.98 0.25 11.40
N PHE A 210 9.64 1.03 10.38
CA PHE A 210 10.60 1.78 9.57
C PHE A 210 10.93 3.14 10.17
N ASP A 211 12.16 3.31 10.66
CA ASP A 211 12.76 4.60 11.00
C ASP A 211 11.84 5.55 11.83
N TYR A 212 12.16 6.85 11.91
CA TYR A 212 11.35 7.83 12.64
C TYR A 212 9.94 8.00 12.04
N LEU A 213 9.73 7.68 10.76
CA LEU A 213 8.42 7.78 10.12
C LEU A 213 7.41 6.75 10.64
N SER A 214 7.87 5.70 11.33
CA SER A 214 7.01 4.78 12.09
C SER A 214 6.21 5.44 13.18
N PHE A 215 6.76 6.52 13.75
CA PHE A 215 6.04 7.34 14.72
C PHE A 215 4.74 7.89 14.13
N PHE A 216 4.76 8.21 12.84
CA PHE A 216 3.62 8.75 12.10
C PHE A 216 2.77 7.67 11.42
N GLY A 217 2.97 6.40 11.78
CA GLY A 217 2.11 5.30 11.37
C GLY A 217 2.60 4.48 10.18
N LEU A 218 3.81 4.69 9.66
CA LEU A 218 4.41 3.81 8.65
C LEU A 218 5.01 2.56 9.29
N ARG A 219 4.40 1.40 9.07
CA ARG A 219 4.95 0.12 9.49
C ARG A 219 4.76 -0.93 8.41
N HIS A 220 5.66 -1.89 8.35
CA HIS A 220 5.46 -3.11 7.59
C HIS A 220 4.93 -4.19 8.53
N VAL A 221 3.77 -4.72 8.19
CA VAL A 221 3.10 -5.74 8.99
C VAL A 221 3.07 -7.01 8.17
N ILE A 222 3.47 -8.09 8.82
CA ILE A 222 3.32 -9.42 8.28
C ILE A 222 2.12 -10.03 8.97
N LEU A 223 1.12 -10.39 8.17
CA LEU A 223 -0.07 -11.07 8.65
C LEU A 223 -0.02 -12.54 8.24
N GLN A 224 -0.55 -13.44 9.06
CA GLN A 224 -0.64 -14.86 8.75
C GLN A 224 -2.04 -15.40 8.98
N THR A 225 -2.43 -16.37 8.17
CA THR A 225 -3.64 -17.17 8.44
C THR A 225 -3.39 -18.64 8.15
N SER A 226 -4.23 -19.49 8.74
CA SER A 226 -4.28 -20.93 8.48
C SER A 226 -5.11 -21.18 7.23
N LEU A 227 -4.58 -21.99 6.30
CA LEU A 227 -5.31 -22.36 5.08
C LEU A 227 -6.48 -23.32 5.35
N LYS A 228 -6.51 -23.95 6.54
CA LYS A 228 -7.56 -24.89 6.98
C LYS A 228 -8.75 -24.19 7.64
N ASP A 229 -8.50 -23.10 8.36
CA ASP A 229 -9.50 -22.44 9.20
C ASP A 229 -10.28 -21.33 8.47
N ARG A 230 -10.07 -21.20 7.15
CA ARG A 230 -10.75 -20.17 6.36
C ARG A 230 -12.26 -20.45 6.31
N LEU A 231 -13.03 -19.63 7.01
CA LEU A 231 -14.46 -19.49 6.82
C LEU A 231 -14.70 -19.13 5.35
N LYS A 232 -15.24 -20.05 4.55
CA LYS A 232 -15.76 -19.71 3.22
C LYS A 232 -16.80 -18.62 3.43
N ARG A 233 -16.48 -17.37 3.06
CA ARG A 233 -17.52 -16.33 2.97
C ARG A 233 -18.54 -16.81 1.95
N ASN A 234 -19.78 -16.97 2.40
CA ASN A 234 -20.91 -17.14 1.50
C ASN A 234 -20.93 -15.93 0.56
N GLN A 235 -20.76 -16.19 -0.74
CA GLN A 235 -20.72 -15.18 -1.81
C GLN A 235 -22.05 -14.41 -2.00
N THR A 236 -23.03 -14.61 -1.11
CA THR A 236 -24.40 -14.10 -1.20
C THR A 236 -24.57 -12.62 -0.86
N SER A 237 -23.52 -11.92 -0.42
CA SER A 237 -23.57 -10.48 -0.13
C SER A 237 -22.83 -9.62 -1.17
N ARG A 238 -22.79 -10.07 -2.43
CA ARG A 238 -22.28 -9.27 -3.56
C ARG A 238 -23.43 -8.54 -4.26
N ASN A 239 -24.02 -7.56 -3.58
CA ASN A 239 -24.86 -6.51 -4.18
C ASN A 239 -24.45 -5.16 -3.59
#